data_AF-H8IPA9-F1
#
_entry.id   AF-H8IPA9-F1
#
_cell.length_a   1.000
_cell.length_b   1.000
_cell.length_c   1.000
_cell.angle_alpha   90.00
_cell.angle_beta   90.00
_cell.angle_gamma   90.00
#
_symmetry.space_group_name_H-M   'P 1'
#
loop_
_entity.id
_entity.type
_entity.pdbx_description
1 polymer ?
#
loop_
_entity_poly.entity_id
_entity_poly.type
_entity_poly.pdbx_seq_one_letter_code
_entity_poly.pdbx_strand_id
1 'polypeptide(L)'
;MTLLFLVLKVALIAFVVGGTVAVITRGVRRSRANRLDPRWKGPGGQPGYEASALGAMPNTPLPEWAYWGDEEDDDHGDGRAC
;
A
#
# COMPACT_ATOMS: atom_id res chain seq x y z
N MET A 1 33.68 9.65 -38.90
CA MET A 1 32.22 9.72 -38.74
C MET A 1 31.68 8.60 -37.84
N THR A 2 31.94 7.33 -38.15
CA THR A 2 31.45 6.16 -37.38
C THR A 2 31.87 6.15 -35.91
N LEU A 3 33.16 6.42 -35.61
CA LEU A 3 33.65 6.49 -34.23
C LEU A 3 33.00 7.61 -33.42
N LEU A 4 32.75 8.77 -34.04
CA LEU A 4 32.09 9.90 -33.38
C LEU A 4 30.65 9.55 -33.01
N PHE A 5 29.90 8.93 -33.92
CA PHE A 5 28.55 8.45 -33.63
C PHE A 5 28.51 7.37 -32.56
N LEU A 6 29.53 6.49 -32.51
CA LEU A 6 29.64 5.47 -31.47
C LEU A 6 29.85 6.12 -30.10
N VAL A 7 30.80 7.04 -29.99
CA VAL A 7 31.06 7.78 -28.73
C VAL A 7 29.82 8.55 -28.29
N LEU A 8 29.15 9.25 -29.21
CA LEU A 8 27.94 10.01 -28.91
C LEU A 8 26.81 9.11 -28.40
N LYS A 9 26.61 7.93 -29.00
CA LYS A 9 25.61 6.95 -28.52
C LYS A 9 25.91 6.48 -27.10
N VAL A 10 27.16 6.10 -26.84
CA VAL A 10 27.58 5.62 -25.51
C VAL A 10 27.41 6.73 -24.47
N ALA A 11 27.81 7.96 -24.80
CA ALA A 11 27.62 9.11 -23.93
C ALA A 11 26.14 9.39 -23.64
N LEU A 12 25.28 9.30 -24.67
CA LEU A 12 23.84 9.49 -24.52
C LEU A 12 23.21 8.42 -23.62
N ILE A 13 23.60 7.15 -23.80
CA ILE A 13 23.12 6.05 -22.93
C ILE A 13 23.57 6.28 -21.48
N ALA A 14 24.85 6.61 -21.26
CA ALA A 14 25.37 6.87 -19.93
C ALA A 14 24.66 8.06 -19.26
N PHE A 15 24.38 9.12 -20.02
CA PHE A 15 23.64 10.28 -19.52
C PHE A 15 22.20 9.94 -19.12
N VAL A 16 21.47 9.20 -19.97
CA VAL A 16 20.09 8.79 -19.68
C VAL A 16 20.04 7.88 -18.45
N VAL A 17 20.92 6.88 -18.38
CA VAL A 17 20.97 5.94 -17.26
C VAL A 17 21.35 6.69 -15.97
N GLY A 18 22.42 7.48 -15.99
CA GLY A 18 22.88 8.26 -14.84
C GLY A 18 21.83 9.27 -14.37
N GLY A 19 21.18 9.98 -15.30
CA GLY A 19 20.10 10.91 -15.02
C GLY A 19 18.89 10.22 -14.39
N THR A 20 18.48 9.07 -14.92
CA THR A 20 17.36 8.29 -14.37
C THR A 20 17.64 7.83 -12.94
N VAL A 21 18.85 7.30 -12.69
CA VAL A 21 19.28 6.91 -11.34
C VAL A 21 19.28 8.12 -10.39
N ALA A 22 19.77 9.28 -10.83
CA ALA A 22 19.78 10.50 -10.03
C ALA A 22 18.34 10.97 -9.68
N VAL A 23 17.41 10.92 -10.62
CA VAL A 23 16.00 11.29 -10.39
C VAL A 23 15.34 10.33 -9.39
N ILE A 24 15.50 9.01 -9.58
CA ILE A 24 14.92 8.00 -8.68
C ILE A 24 15.49 8.16 -7.27
N THR A 25 16.81 8.24 -7.13
CA THR A 25 17.45 8.37 -5.81
C THR A 25 17.05 9.66 -5.11
N ARG A 26 16.94 10.78 -5.85
CA ARG A 26 16.43 12.05 -5.30
C ARG A 26 14.97 11.94 -4.87
N GLY A 27 14.12 11.29 -5.68
CA GLY A 27 12.72 11.02 -5.37
C GLY A 27 12.55 10.16 -4.11
N VAL A 28 13.30 9.06 -4.01
CA VAL A 28 13.30 8.16 -2.84
C VAL A 28 13.81 8.88 -1.60
N ARG A 29 14.91 9.63 -1.69
CA ARG A 29 15.43 10.42 -0.56
C ARG A 29 14.42 11.45 -0.09
N ARG A 30 13.78 12.18 -1.01
CA ARG A 30 12.74 13.17 -0.67
C ARG A 30 11.50 12.50 -0.06
N SER A 31 11.07 11.36 -0.60
CA SER A 31 9.96 10.58 -0.08
C SER A 31 10.25 10.06 1.34
N ARG A 32 11.44 9.52 1.58
CA ARG A 32 11.88 9.08 2.91
C ARG A 32 11.97 10.23 3.89
N ALA A 33 12.55 11.37 3.47
CA ALA A 33 12.59 12.56 4.30
C ALA A 33 11.17 13.01 4.71
N ASN A 34 10.20 12.97 3.77
CA ASN A 34 8.81 13.32 4.06
C ASN A 34 8.10 12.32 4.98
N ARG A 35 8.44 11.02 4.91
CA ARG A 35 7.91 9.98 5.82
C ARG A 35 8.55 10.02 7.20
N LEU A 36 9.80 10.49 7.28
CA LEU A 36 10.54 10.63 8.52
C LEU A 36 10.27 11.95 9.22
N ASP A 37 9.66 12.93 8.53
CA ASP A 37 9.25 14.19 9.11
C ASP A 37 8.07 13.96 10.09
N PRO A 38 8.28 14.16 11.41
CA PRO A 38 7.23 13.98 12.41
C PRO A 38 6.05 14.93 12.22
N ARG A 39 6.21 16.02 11.45
CA ARG A 39 5.12 16.96 11.14
C ARG A 39 4.11 16.38 10.14
N TRP A 40 4.50 15.37 9.36
CA TRP A 40 3.65 14.66 8.40
C TRP A 40 3.08 13.36 8.95
N LYS A 41 3.62 12.89 10.08
CA LYS A 41 2.90 11.95 10.90
C LYS A 41 1.74 12.75 11.50
N GLY A 42 0.53 12.51 11.00
CA GLY A 42 -0.68 12.97 11.69
C GLY A 42 -0.60 12.57 13.17
N PRO A 43 -1.31 13.26 14.07
CA PRO A 43 -1.29 12.95 15.49
C PRO A 43 -1.32 11.43 15.67
N GLY A 44 -0.26 10.89 16.30
CA GLY A 44 -0.09 9.44 16.45
C GLY A 44 -1.38 8.85 17.03
N GLY A 45 -1.87 7.80 16.38
CA GLY A 45 -3.22 7.30 16.61
C GLY A 45 -4.20 7.91 15.63
N GLN A 46 -4.23 7.40 14.39
CA GLN A 46 -5.42 7.51 13.57
C GLN A 46 -6.57 6.99 14.44
N PRO A 47 -7.60 7.78 14.77
CA PRO A 47 -8.69 7.31 15.62
C PRO A 47 -9.27 6.05 14.99
N GLY A 48 -9.13 4.92 15.68
CA GLY A 48 -9.55 3.61 15.17
C GLY A 48 -8.45 2.71 14.60
N TYR A 49 -7.21 3.17 14.35
CA TYR A 49 -6.12 2.26 13.93
C TYR A 49 -5.74 1.30 15.04
N GLU A 50 -5.57 1.81 16.27
CA GLU A 50 -5.27 0.99 17.44
C GLU A 50 -6.47 0.10 17.81
N ALA A 51 -7.71 0.60 17.65
CA ALA A 51 -8.91 -0.20 17.87
C ALA A 51 -9.08 -1.32 16.82
N SER A 52 -8.79 -1.06 15.53
CA SER A 52 -8.80 -2.09 14.47
C SER A 52 -7.67 -3.11 14.66
N ALA A 53 -6.46 -2.67 15.03
CA ALA A 53 -5.33 -3.56 15.22
C ALA A 53 -5.51 -4.48 16.45
N LEU A 54 -6.21 -4.01 17.49
CA LEU A 54 -6.49 -4.75 18.72
C LEU A 54 -7.85 -5.46 18.69
N GLY A 55 -8.60 -5.40 17.58
CA GLY A 55 -9.94 -5.98 17.48
C GLY A 55 -10.97 -5.35 18.44
N ALA A 56 -10.70 -4.16 18.96
CA ALA A 56 -11.55 -3.41 19.88
C ALA A 56 -12.50 -2.44 19.16
N MET A 57 -12.60 -2.54 17.83
CA MET A 57 -13.58 -1.77 17.06
C MET A 57 -14.98 -2.19 17.52
N PRO A 58 -15.88 -1.26 17.89
CA PRO A 58 -17.26 -1.61 18.16
C PRO A 58 -17.84 -2.35 16.95
N ASN A 59 -18.63 -3.40 17.19
CA ASN A 59 -19.37 -4.06 16.12
C ASN A 59 -20.27 -3.03 15.45
N THR A 60 -19.81 -2.45 14.34
CA THR A 60 -20.68 -1.69 13.45
C THR A 60 -21.61 -2.72 12.82
N PRO A 61 -22.93 -2.61 13.04
CA PRO A 61 -23.86 -3.58 12.46
C PRO A 61 -23.63 -3.60 10.96
N LEU A 62 -23.46 -4.80 10.40
CA LEU A 62 -23.34 -4.95 8.97
C LEU A 62 -24.64 -4.43 8.31
N PRO A 63 -24.54 -3.75 7.17
CA PRO A 63 -25.72 -3.31 6.42
C PRO A 63 -26.59 -4.52 6.02
N GLU A 64 -27.89 -4.30 5.85
CA GLU A 64 -28.89 -5.36 5.63
C GLU A 64 -28.51 -6.35 4.51
N TRP A 65 -27.82 -5.88 3.47
CA TRP A 65 -27.35 -6.72 2.37
C TRP A 65 -26.33 -7.79 2.76
N ALA A 66 -25.65 -7.64 3.89
CA ALA A 66 -24.68 -8.61 4.37
C ALA A 66 -25.34 -9.88 4.93
N TYR A 67 -26.64 -9.82 5.24
CA TYR A 67 -27.43 -10.96 5.74
C TYR A 67 -28.27 -11.63 4.65
N TRP A 68 -28.22 -11.13 3.40
CA TRP A 68 -29.02 -11.68 2.28
C TRP A 68 -28.55 -13.06 1.80
N GLY A 69 -27.50 -13.66 2.40
CA GLY A 69 -26.90 -14.91 1.96
C GLY A 69 -27.13 -16.14 2.86
N ASP A 70 -27.76 -15.97 4.03
CA ASP A 70 -27.87 -17.05 5.03
C ASP A 70 -29.28 -17.68 5.09
N GLU A 71 -30.21 -17.29 4.22
CA GLU A 71 -31.60 -17.78 4.22
C GLU A 71 -31.86 -19.02 3.33
N GLU A 72 -30.82 -19.65 2.75
CA GLU A 72 -30.95 -20.85 1.90
C GLU A 72 -30.04 -22.03 2.30
N ASP A 73 -29.90 -22.36 3.58
CA ASP A 73 -29.37 -23.68 3.99
C ASP A 73 -30.05 -24.22 5.27
N ASP A 74 -31.37 -24.07 5.37
CA ASP A 74 -32.21 -24.80 6.33
C ASP A 74 -32.73 -26.10 5.69
N ASP A 75 -31.89 -27.14 5.57
CA ASP A 75 -32.28 -28.54 5.87
C ASP A 75 -31.08 -29.51 5.80
N HIS A 76 -30.38 -29.73 6.91
CA HIS A 76 -29.87 -31.07 7.23
C HIS A 76 -29.48 -31.21 8.71
N GLY A 77 -30.44 -31.72 9.48
CA GLY A 77 -30.27 -32.96 10.23
C GLY A 77 -29.15 -33.06 11.28
N ASP A 78 -29.57 -32.89 12.53
CA ASP A 78 -29.25 -33.75 13.68
C ASP A 78 -27.78 -33.86 14.16
N GLY A 79 -27.60 -33.47 15.41
CA GLY A 79 -26.74 -34.21 16.32
C GLY A 79 -25.47 -33.50 16.74
N ARG A 80 -25.54 -32.83 17.90
CA ARG A 80 -24.65 -33.11 19.03
C ARG A 80 -25.07 -32.34 20.28
N ALA A 81 -25.74 -33.08 21.15
CA ALA A 81 -25.58 -32.92 22.59
C ALA A 81 -24.13 -33.27 22.98
N CYS A 82 -23.55 -32.46 23.88
CA CYS A 82 -22.59 -32.73 24.96
C CYS A 82 -21.68 -31.52 25.15
#